data_AF-A0A7X6TJN4-F1
#
_entry.id   AF-A0A7X6TJN4-F1
#
_cell.length_a   1.000
_cell.length_b   1.000
_cell.length_c   1.000
_cell.angle_alpha   90.00
_cell.angle_beta   90.00
_cell.angle_gamma   90.00
#
_symmetry.space_group_name_H-M   'P 1'
#
loop_
_entity.id
_entity.type
_entity.pdbx_description
1 polymer ?
#
loop_
_entity_poly.entity_id
_entity_poly.type
_entity_poly.pdbx_seq_one_letter_code
_entity_poly.pdbx_strand_id
1 'polypeptide(L)'
;MRALPLFLLVLLIALPAGAAEQIAVSFQQRAEVSGPRIVLADIAKIWPAGSEAEAIGRLPVAAAPSPGASKELSTVAVITGLRHRPEVQDVDWQGRETILVQRAGQHLDQARLQAIVDAWLTEQAERLPRG
;
A
#
# COMPACT_ATOMS: atom_id res chain seq x y z
N MET A 1 -25.59 27.20 -48.50
CA MET A 1 -25.56 25.98 -47.65
C MET A 1 -24.12 25.57 -47.33
N ARG A 2 -23.35 26.37 -46.57
CA ARG A 2 -21.92 26.15 -46.28
C ARG A 2 -21.54 26.34 -44.80
N ALA A 3 -22.50 26.28 -43.88
CA ALA A 3 -22.26 26.42 -42.44
C ALA A 3 -21.91 25.08 -41.74
N LEU A 4 -22.12 23.95 -42.43
CA LEU A 4 -21.87 22.61 -41.89
C LEU A 4 -20.41 22.37 -41.42
N PRO A 5 -19.35 22.80 -42.14
CA PRO A 5 -17.98 22.54 -41.69
C PRO A 5 -17.59 23.40 -40.48
N LEU A 6 -18.16 24.61 -40.34
CA LEU A 6 -17.89 25.49 -39.20
C LEU A 6 -18.53 24.95 -37.92
N PHE A 7 -19.75 24.42 -38.03
CA PHE A 7 -20.45 23.82 -36.90
C PHE A 7 -19.74 22.56 -36.38
N LEU A 8 -19.20 21.74 -37.29
CA LEU A 8 -18.45 20.53 -36.93
C LEU A 8 -17.13 20.85 -36.20
N LEU A 9 -16.43 21.93 -36.61
CA LEU A 9 -15.19 22.37 -35.99
C LEU A 9 -15.41 22.87 -34.55
N VAL A 10 -16.49 23.63 -34.32
CA VAL A 10 -16.84 24.12 -32.97
C VAL A 10 -17.25 22.97 -32.06
N LEU A 11 -17.95 21.96 -32.59
CA LEU A 11 -18.33 20.78 -31.82
C LEU A 11 -17.11 19.93 -31.39
N LEU A 12 -16.05 19.88 -32.21
CA LEU A 12 -14.83 19.13 -31.88
C LEU A 12 -13.97 19.79 -30.79
N ILE A 13 -14.00 21.12 -30.69
CA ILE A 13 -13.27 21.89 -29.65
C ILE A 13 -14.00 21.83 -28.30
N ALA A 14 -15.30 21.58 -28.32
CA ALA A 14 -16.12 21.48 -27.11
C ALA A 14 -16.08 20.10 -26.44
N LEU A 15 -15.31 19.13 -26.97
CA LEU A 15 -15.10 17.88 -26.23
C LEU A 15 -14.32 18.19 -24.95
N PRO A 16 -14.83 17.84 -23.76
CA PRO A 16 -14.06 17.96 -22.54
C PRO A 16 -12.84 17.04 -22.68
N ALA A 17 -11.66 17.64 -22.80
CA ALA A 17 -10.42 16.91 -22.55
C ALA A 17 -10.57 16.31 -21.15
N GLY A 18 -10.56 14.98 -21.07
CA GLY A 18 -10.82 14.25 -19.83
C GLY A 18 -10.02 14.88 -18.70
N ALA A 19 -10.71 15.37 -17.67
CA ALA A 19 -10.05 15.84 -16.47
C ALA A 19 -9.18 14.68 -15.99
N ALA A 20 -7.86 14.85 -15.97
CA ALA A 20 -6.99 13.94 -15.25
C ALA A 20 -7.44 14.00 -13.80
N GLU A 21 -8.15 12.97 -13.33
CA GLU A 21 -8.58 12.90 -11.95
C GLU A 21 -7.32 12.84 -11.08
N GLN A 22 -7.10 13.92 -10.34
CA GLN A 22 -5.95 14.02 -9.45
C GLN A 22 -6.00 12.89 -8.40
N ILE A 23 -4.88 12.19 -8.22
CA ILE A 23 -4.78 11.15 -7.20
C ILE A 23 -4.78 11.79 -5.83
N ALA A 24 -5.75 11.44 -4.99
CA ALA A 24 -5.84 11.82 -3.59
C ALA A 24 -5.43 10.65 -2.69
N VAL A 25 -4.55 10.93 -1.73
CA VAL A 25 -4.12 9.98 -0.69
C VAL A 25 -4.53 10.52 0.67
N SER A 26 -5.39 9.79 1.38
CA SER A 26 -5.83 10.17 2.72
C SER A 26 -5.31 9.20 3.78
N PHE A 27 -4.44 9.70 4.66
CA PHE A 27 -3.86 8.93 5.75
C PHE A 27 -4.88 8.60 6.85
N GLN A 28 -4.90 7.33 7.24
CA GLN A 28 -5.78 6.81 8.27
C GLN A 28 -5.23 7.09 9.67
N GLN A 29 -6.08 7.12 10.68
CA GLN A 29 -5.63 7.28 12.07
C GLN A 29 -4.95 6.02 12.62
N ARG A 30 -5.42 4.85 12.18
CA ARG A 30 -4.93 3.53 12.59
C ARG A 30 -4.84 2.61 11.39
N ALA A 31 -3.85 1.75 11.38
CA ALA A 31 -3.62 0.75 10.35
C ALA A 31 -3.13 -0.56 10.97
N GLU A 32 -3.53 -1.67 10.38
CA GLU A 32 -3.04 -3.00 10.74
C GLU A 32 -2.23 -3.57 9.58
N VAL A 33 -1.04 -4.07 9.86
CA VAL A 33 -0.15 -4.66 8.86
C VAL A 33 0.16 -6.11 9.20
N SER A 34 0.21 -6.96 8.18
CA SER A 34 0.59 -8.38 8.31
C SER A 34 2.03 -8.61 7.84
N GLY A 35 2.46 -7.85 6.84
CA GLY A 35 3.78 -7.96 6.22
C GLY A 35 4.94 -7.44 7.09
N PRO A 36 6.19 -7.72 6.68
CA PRO A 36 7.39 -7.20 7.34
C PRO A 36 7.66 -5.73 6.98
N ARG A 37 6.97 -5.17 5.99
CA ARG A 37 7.08 -3.78 5.53
C ARG A 37 5.70 -3.16 5.47
N ILE A 38 5.67 -1.86 5.71
CA ILE A 38 4.49 -1.01 5.59
C ILE A 38 4.55 -0.40 4.19
N VAL A 39 3.51 -0.63 3.39
CA VAL A 39 3.29 0.06 2.12
C VAL A 39 2.26 1.17 2.27
N LEU A 40 2.20 2.10 1.33
CA LEU A 40 1.30 3.25 1.45
C LEU A 40 -0.18 2.85 1.55
N ALA A 41 -0.59 1.83 0.81
CA ALA A 41 -1.96 1.30 0.86
C ALA A 41 -2.35 0.71 2.22
N ASP A 42 -1.38 0.34 3.06
CA ASP A 42 -1.67 -0.16 4.42
C ASP A 42 -2.16 0.98 5.33
N ILE A 43 -1.65 2.20 5.10
CA ILE A 43 -1.80 3.33 6.02
C ILE A 43 -2.64 4.47 5.46
N ALA A 44 -2.99 4.41 4.18
CA ALA A 44 -3.75 5.45 3.51
C ALA A 44 -4.74 4.84 2.51
N LYS A 45 -5.83 5.57 2.27
CA LYS A 45 -6.76 5.28 1.18
C LYS A 45 -6.40 6.14 -0.02
N ILE A 46 -6.48 5.55 -1.21
CA ILE A 46 -6.00 6.16 -2.45
C ILE A 46 -7.15 6.15 -3.46
N TRP A 47 -7.42 7.31 -4.06
CA TRP A 47 -8.49 7.49 -5.05
C TRP A 47 -8.06 8.43 -6.17
N PRO A 48 -8.67 8.36 -7.36
CA PRO A 48 -9.58 7.30 -7.82
C PRO A 48 -8.89 5.92 -7.88
N ALA A 49 -9.69 4.84 -7.86
CA ALA A 49 -9.14 3.50 -8.03
C ALA A 49 -8.64 3.31 -9.47
N GLY A 50 -7.51 2.64 -9.64
CA GLY A 50 -6.90 2.40 -10.94
C GLY A 50 -5.48 1.88 -10.83
N SER A 51 -4.85 1.63 -11.97
CA SER A 51 -3.47 1.11 -12.04
C SER A 51 -2.46 2.04 -11.35
N GLU A 52 -2.66 3.36 -11.46
CA GLU A 52 -1.82 4.37 -10.82
C GLU A 52 -1.97 4.34 -9.29
N ALA A 53 -3.20 4.28 -8.79
CA ALA A 53 -3.47 4.13 -7.36
C ALA A 53 -2.88 2.83 -6.78
N GLU A 54 -2.92 1.73 -7.54
CA GLU A 54 -2.25 0.48 -7.16
C GLU A 54 -0.73 0.62 -7.12
N ALA A 55 -0.13 1.30 -8.10
CA ALA A 55 1.31 1.53 -8.15
C ALA A 55 1.78 2.38 -6.96
N ILE A 56 1.10 3.50 -6.71
CA ILE A 56 1.34 4.39 -5.58
C ILE A 56 1.13 3.64 -4.25
N GLY A 57 0.08 2.81 -4.16
CA GLY A 57 -0.24 2.03 -2.98
C GLY A 57 0.83 1.00 -2.59
N ARG A 58 1.59 0.48 -3.56
CA ARG A 58 2.68 -0.49 -3.32
C ARG A 58 3.99 0.17 -2.89
N LEU A 59 4.06 1.50 -2.84
CA LEU A 59 5.28 2.19 -2.46
C LEU A 59 5.65 1.86 -1.00
N PRO A 60 6.91 1.45 -0.74
CA PRO A 60 7.36 1.14 0.61
C PRO A 60 7.53 2.42 1.41
N VAL A 61 6.97 2.43 2.62
CA VAL A 61 7.02 3.58 3.54
C VAL A 61 8.02 3.35 4.66
N ALA A 62 7.94 2.21 5.34
CA ALA A 62 8.79 1.89 6.49
C ALA A 62 8.84 0.38 6.75
N ALA A 63 9.75 -0.04 7.65
CA ALA A 63 9.68 -1.37 8.25
C ALA A 63 8.46 -1.47 9.18
N ALA A 64 7.78 -2.62 9.17
CA ALA A 64 6.69 -2.89 10.11
C ALA A 64 7.23 -3.05 11.54
N PRO A 65 6.41 -2.76 12.57
CA PRO A 65 6.80 -3.06 13.94
C PRO A 65 6.99 -4.58 14.13
N SER A 66 7.61 -4.97 15.25
CA SER A 66 7.69 -6.37 15.65
C SER A 66 6.27 -6.99 15.74
N PRO A 67 6.10 -8.30 15.48
CA PRO A 67 4.80 -8.95 15.63
C PRO A 67 4.19 -8.70 17.01
N GLY A 68 2.91 -8.31 17.06
CA GLY A 68 2.21 -7.96 18.30
C GLY A 68 2.53 -6.57 18.85
N ALA A 69 3.45 -5.82 18.24
CA ALA A 69 3.80 -4.46 18.64
C ALA A 69 3.14 -3.41 17.73
N SER A 70 3.19 -2.16 18.20
CA SER A 70 2.72 -0.98 17.47
C SER A 70 3.81 0.08 17.36
N LYS A 71 3.66 0.97 16.38
CA LYS A 71 4.53 2.11 16.14
C LYS A 71 3.71 3.27 15.58
N GLU A 72 4.06 4.49 15.99
CA GLU A 72 3.53 5.70 15.38
C GLU A 72 4.39 6.15 14.19
N LEU A 73 3.73 6.58 13.12
CA LEU A 73 4.35 7.19 11.95
C LEU A 73 3.84 8.63 11.80
N SER A 74 4.77 9.55 11.55
CA SER A 74 4.45 10.91 11.14
C SER A 74 4.17 10.95 9.64
N THR A 75 3.00 11.46 9.26
CA THR A 75 2.60 11.66 7.87
C THR A 75 3.59 12.55 7.11
N VAL A 76 4.12 13.60 7.76
CA VAL A 76 5.13 14.48 7.14
C VAL A 76 6.40 13.72 6.79
N ALA A 77 6.86 12.83 7.68
CA ALA A 77 8.03 11.99 7.42
C ALA A 77 7.78 11.01 6.26
N VAL A 78 6.57 10.44 6.19
CA VAL A 78 6.15 9.56 5.07
C VAL A 78 6.16 10.33 3.75
N ILE A 79 5.49 11.48 3.68
CA ILE A 79 5.42 12.32 2.48
C ILE A 79 6.83 12.74 2.04
N THR A 80 7.67 13.16 3.00
CA THR A 80 9.05 13.55 2.71
C THR A 80 9.87 12.39 2.14
N GLY A 81 9.72 11.18 2.70
CA GLY A 81 10.39 9.98 2.21
C GLY A 81 9.94 9.54 0.82
N LEU A 82 8.72 9.88 0.42
CA LEU A 82 8.16 9.55 -0.89
C LEU A 82 8.34 10.65 -1.93
N ARG A 83 8.63 11.90 -1.54
CA ARG A 83 8.60 13.09 -2.43
C ARG A 83 9.47 12.98 -3.69
N HIS A 84 10.53 12.17 -3.68
CA HIS A 84 11.40 11.96 -4.84
C HIS A 84 10.93 10.85 -5.79
N ARG A 85 9.81 10.20 -5.48
CA ARG A 85 9.21 9.16 -6.31
C ARG A 85 8.41 9.83 -7.44
N PRO A 86 8.68 9.51 -8.72
CA PRO A 86 7.94 10.10 -9.82
C PRO A 86 6.43 9.84 -9.74
N GLU A 87 6.04 8.71 -9.14
CA GLU A 87 4.65 8.28 -8.98
C GLU A 87 3.83 9.18 -8.04
N VAL A 88 4.45 10.03 -7.22
CA VAL A 88 3.73 10.83 -6.21
C VAL A 88 3.82 12.34 -6.41
N GLN A 89 4.34 12.79 -7.56
CA GLN A 89 4.57 14.23 -7.80
C GLN A 89 3.28 15.05 -7.82
N ASP A 90 2.19 14.47 -8.32
CA ASP A 90 0.89 15.16 -8.48
C ASP A 90 -0.17 14.65 -7.48
N VAL A 91 0.27 13.96 -6.42
CA VAL A 91 -0.62 13.43 -5.39
C VAL A 91 -1.07 14.55 -4.44
N ASP A 92 -2.38 14.62 -4.20
CA ASP A 92 -2.96 15.42 -3.14
C ASP A 92 -2.95 14.64 -1.82
N TRP A 93 -2.22 15.16 -0.82
CA TRP A 93 -2.01 14.51 0.47
C TRP A 93 -2.96 15.07 1.51
N GLN A 94 -3.79 14.19 2.07
CA GLN A 94 -4.82 14.55 3.04
C GLN A 94 -4.82 13.62 4.26
N GLY A 95 -5.65 13.92 5.25
CA GLY A 95 -5.91 13.03 6.38
C GLY A 95 -5.14 13.40 7.65
N ARG A 96 -4.77 12.40 8.44
CA ARG A 96 -4.19 12.59 9.78
C ARG A 96 -2.69 12.90 9.72
N GLU A 97 -2.20 13.64 10.71
CA GLU A 97 -0.77 13.96 10.87
C GLU A 97 0.05 12.79 11.42
N THR A 98 -0.60 11.91 12.19
CA THR A 98 0.02 10.76 12.84
C THR A 98 -0.84 9.52 12.62
N ILE A 99 -0.17 8.39 12.39
CA ILE A 99 -0.76 7.09 12.09
C ILE A 99 -0.25 6.08 13.10
N LEU A 100 -1.13 5.43 13.84
CA LEU A 100 -0.78 4.31 14.69
C LEU A 100 -0.84 3.01 13.89
N VAL A 101 0.31 2.39 13.66
CA VAL A 101 0.42 1.14 12.92
C VAL A 101 0.62 -0.01 13.90
N GLN A 102 -0.22 -1.03 13.81
CA GLN A 102 -0.11 -2.25 14.61
C GLN A 102 0.20 -3.43 13.70
N ARG A 103 1.11 -4.32 14.14
CA ARG A 103 1.32 -5.59 13.46
C ARG A 103 0.64 -6.71 14.23
N ALA A 104 -0.21 -7.47 13.55
CA ALA A 104 -0.81 -8.66 14.12
C ALA A 104 0.28 -9.59 14.68
N GLY A 105 0.10 -10.06 15.92
CA GLY A 105 0.97 -11.10 16.49
C GLY A 105 0.71 -12.43 15.78
N GLN A 106 1.76 -13.21 15.55
CA GLN A 106 1.58 -14.61 15.15
C GLN A 106 1.31 -15.43 16.40
N HIS A 107 0.10 -15.95 16.54
CA HIS A 107 -0.20 -16.94 17.57
C HIS A 107 0.34 -18.29 17.08
N LEU A 108 1.47 -18.74 17.64
CA LEU A 108 1.93 -20.12 17.46
C LEU A 108 1.27 -20.97 18.54
N ASP A 109 0.26 -21.74 18.16
CA ASP A 109 -0.28 -22.76 19.05
C ASP A 109 0.66 -23.98 19.12
N GLN A 110 0.49 -24.80 20.16
CA GLN A 110 1.32 -25.98 20.40
C GLN A 110 1.28 -26.97 19.23
N ALA A 111 0.12 -27.12 18.59
CA ALA A 111 -0.09 -28.03 17.47
C ALA A 111 0.72 -27.61 16.24
N ARG A 112 0.77 -26.31 15.93
CA ARG A 112 1.58 -25.73 14.86
C ARG A 112 3.07 -25.93 15.12
N LEU A 113 3.49 -25.76 16.38
CA LEU A 113 4.89 -25.91 16.77
C LEU A 113 5.33 -27.38 16.67
N GLN A 114 4.47 -28.33 17.08
CA GLN A 114 4.68 -29.77 16.88
C GLN A 114 4.75 -30.13 15.40
N ALA A 115 3.84 -29.63 14.56
CA ALA A 115 3.86 -29.92 13.13
C ALA A 115 5.15 -29.44 12.45
N ILE A 116 5.71 -28.31 12.85
CA ILE A 116 7.01 -27.81 12.35
C ILE A 116 8.15 -28.75 12.78
N VAL A 117 8.14 -29.19 14.05
CA VAL A 117 9.15 -30.11 14.57
C VAL A 117 9.07 -31.47 13.88
N ASP A 118 7.87 -32.03 13.74
CA ASP A 118 7.64 -33.33 13.10
C ASP A 118 8.05 -33.31 11.63
N ALA A 119 7.75 -32.23 10.91
CA ALA A 119 8.19 -32.03 9.53
C ALA A 119 9.73 -32.01 9.43
N TRP A 120 10.40 -31.28 10.32
CA TRP A 120 11.85 -31.21 10.36
C TRP A 120 12.50 -32.55 10.71
N LEU A 121 11.95 -33.28 11.68
CA LEU A 121 12.44 -34.61 12.06
C LEU A 121 12.27 -35.62 10.92
N THR A 122 11.17 -35.55 10.18
CA THR A 122 10.92 -36.41 9.02
C THR A 122 11.92 -36.11 7.90
N GLU A 123 12.20 -34.83 7.65
CA GLU A 123 13.15 -34.40 6.61
C GLU A 123 14.61 -34.74 6.97
N GLN A 124 14.97 -34.73 8.25
CA GLN A 124 16.32 -35.10 8.72
C GLN A 124 16.45 -36.56 9.14
N ALA A 125 15.42 -37.40 8.93
CA ALA A 125 15.37 -38.78 9.42
C ALA A 125 16.57 -39.64 8.99
N GLU A 126 17.16 -39.39 7.82
CA GLU A 126 18.34 -40.11 7.32
C GLU A 126 19.66 -39.72 8.03
N ARG A 127 19.71 -38.54 8.67
CA ARG A 127 20.89 -38.02 9.39
C ARG A 127 20.83 -38.24 10.89
N LEU A 128 19.70 -38.72 11.40
CA LEU A 128 19.54 -38.99 12.83
C LEU A 128 20.21 -40.32 13.18
N PRO A 129 21.06 -40.36 14.23
CA PRO A 129 21.60 -41.62 14.73
C PRO A 129 20.44 -42.52 15.17
N ARG A 130 20.46 -43.78 14.72
CA ARG A 130 19.50 -44.79 15.17
C ARG A 130 19.77 -45.05 16.65
N GLY A 131 18.80 -44.70 17.49
CA GLY A 131 18.79 -45.05 18.91
C GLY A 131 18.64 -46.53 19.15
#